data_AF-A0A2E3I2Y7-F1
#
_entry.id   AF-A0A2E3I2Y7-F1
#
_cell.length_a   1.000
_cell.length_b   1.000
_cell.length_c   1.000
_cell.angle_alpha   90.00
_cell.angle_beta   90.00
_cell.angle_gamma   90.00
#
_symmetry.space_group_name_H-M   'P 1'
#
loop_
_entity.id
_entity.type
_entity.pdbx_description
1 polymer ?
#
loop_
_entity_poly.entity_id
_entity_poly.type
_entity_poly.pdbx_seq_one_letter_code
_entity_poly.pdbx_strand_id
1 'polypeptide(L)' 'MALLSVLSLQAQDISKDLVLALTFDEGAGQIVTDRSGQGNNGKINGKIGWIEVKIGRGSQLDGKT' A
#
# COMPACT_ATOMS: atom_id res chain seq x y z
N MET A 1 -21.91 12.78 -40.58
CA MET A 1 -20.71 12.97 -39.75
C MET A 1 -21.01 12.36 -38.39
N ALA A 2 -20.65 11.10 -38.16
CA ALA A 2 -20.90 10.45 -36.89
C ALA A 2 -19.91 11.03 -35.86
N LEU A 3 -20.43 11.80 -34.91
CA LEU A 3 -19.64 12.29 -33.80
C LEU A 3 -19.36 11.09 -32.88
N LEU A 4 -18.16 10.51 -33.00
CA LEU A 4 -17.66 9.52 -32.05
C LEU A 4 -17.62 10.19 -30.67
N SER A 5 -18.57 9.85 -29.81
CA SER A 5 -18.48 10.13 -28.38
C SER A 5 -17.31 9.32 -27.81
N VAL A 6 -16.16 9.96 -27.66
CA VAL A 6 -15.07 9.44 -26.82
C VAL A 6 -15.63 9.33 -25.40
N LEU A 7 -15.96 8.11 -24.97
CA LEU A 7 -16.08 7.83 -23.55
C LEU A 7 -14.72 8.16 -22.94
N SER A 8 -14.65 9.24 -22.17
CA SER A 8 -13.51 9.49 -21.31
C SER A 8 -13.35 8.26 -20.42
N LEU A 9 -12.28 7.51 -20.64
CA LEU A 9 -11.86 6.43 -19.74
C LEU A 9 -11.42 7.13 -18.45
N GLN A 10 -12.37 7.38 -17.56
CA GLN A 10 -12.09 7.92 -16.24
C GLN A 10 -11.21 6.88 -15.55
N ALA A 11 -9.92 7.17 -15.38
CA ALA A 11 -9.11 6.42 -14.44
C ALA A 11 -9.83 6.56 -13.09
N GLN A 12 -10.44 5.47 -12.63
CA GLN A 12 -11.13 5.47 -11.35
C GLN A 12 -10.07 5.83 -10.31
N ASP A 13 -10.31 6.91 -9.57
CA ASP A 13 -9.41 7.30 -8.49
C ASP A 13 -9.55 6.25 -7.40
N ILE A 14 -8.77 5.17 -7.53
CA ILE A 14 -8.81 4.00 -6.65
C ILE A 14 -8.63 4.46 -5.20
N SER A 15 -7.97 5.59 -4.95
CA SER A 15 -7.80 6.15 -3.61
C SER A 15 -9.12 6.44 -2.88
N LYS A 16 -10.22 6.73 -3.58
CA LYS A 16 -11.49 7.10 -2.94
C LYS A 16 -12.18 5.94 -2.23
N ASP A 17 -12.07 4.74 -2.79
CA ASP A 17 -12.64 3.52 -2.22
C ASP A 17 -11.58 2.63 -1.56
N LEU A 18 -10.30 3.05 -1.61
CA LEU A 18 -9.20 2.33 -0.99
C LEU A 18 -9.27 2.49 0.53
N VAL A 19 -9.55 1.38 1.21
CA VAL A 19 -9.65 1.37 2.68
C VAL A 19 -8.27 1.23 3.33
N LEU A 20 -7.34 0.53 2.67
CA LEU A 20 -6.05 0.19 3.24
C LEU A 20 -4.99 -0.01 2.17
N ALA A 21 -3.83 0.64 2.35
CA ALA A 21 -2.65 0.42 1.52
C ALA A 21 -1.38 0.43 2.36
N LEU A 22 -0.82 -0.75 2.62
CA LEU A 22 0.38 -0.95 3.42
C LEU A 22 1.54 -1.38 2.52
N THR A 23 2.60 -0.57 2.46
CA THR A 23 3.74 -0.76 1.54
C THR A 23 4.93 -1.47 2.18
N PHE A 24 5.05 -1.48 3.51
CA PHE A 24 6.14 -2.09 4.25
C PHE A 24 7.54 -1.61 3.79
N ASP A 25 7.66 -0.31 3.51
CA ASP A 25 8.89 0.35 3.05
C ASP A 25 9.56 1.19 4.16
N GLU A 26 9.02 1.19 5.38
CA GLU A 26 9.48 1.99 6.52
C GLU A 26 10.91 1.63 6.96
N GLY A 27 11.27 0.34 6.89
CA GLY A 27 12.62 -0.15 7.19
C GLY A 27 12.99 -0.14 8.68
N ALA A 28 12.10 0.34 9.57
CA ALA A 28 12.28 0.30 11.02
C ALA A 28 10.94 0.46 11.75
N GLY A 29 10.94 0.13 13.04
CA GLY A 29 9.79 0.35 13.92
C GLY A 29 8.72 -0.74 13.84
N GLN A 30 7.59 -0.46 14.49
CA GLN A 30 6.43 -1.36 14.61
C GLN A 30 5.15 -0.75 14.01
N ILE A 31 5.26 0.36 13.28
CA ILE A 31 4.12 1.02 12.65
C ILE A 31 4.32 0.98 11.14
N VAL A 32 3.29 0.55 10.41
CA VAL A 32 3.22 0.60 8.96
C VAL A 32 2.19 1.66 8.59
N THR A 33 2.60 2.63 7.79
CA THR A 33 1.77 3.78 7.45
C THR A 33 0.76 3.40 6.38
N ASP A 34 -0.51 3.69 6.62
CA ASP A 34 -1.55 3.52 5.62
C ASP A 34 -1.47 4.64 4.59
N ARG A 35 -1.17 4.26 3.34
CA ARG A 35 -1.07 5.18 2.19
C ARG A 35 -2.40 5.44 1.51
N SER A 36 -3.50 4.82 1.97
CA SER A 36 -4.83 5.08 1.43
C SER A 36 -5.35 6.50 1.72
N GLY A 37 -4.82 7.13 2.76
CA GLY A 37 -5.32 8.41 3.28
C GLY A 37 -6.40 8.27 4.36
N GLN A 38 -6.82 7.05 4.69
CA GLN A 38 -7.86 6.78 5.70
C GLN A 38 -7.32 6.69 7.13
N GLY A 39 -6.00 6.73 7.31
CA GLY A 39 -5.35 6.73 8.63
C GLY A 39 -5.35 5.38 9.34
N ASN A 40 -5.59 4.29 8.62
CA ASN A 40 -5.66 2.93 9.14
C ASN A 40 -4.26 2.32 9.35
N ASN A 41 -3.37 3.04 10.03
CA ASN A 41 -1.99 2.62 10.25
C ASN A 41 -1.94 1.24 10.92
N GLY A 42 -1.13 0.35 10.35
CA GLY A 42 -0.91 -0.98 10.89
C GLY A 42 0.05 -0.95 12.06
N LYS A 43 -0.28 -1.64 13.16
CA LYS A 43 0.67 -1.95 14.23
C LYS A 43 1.14 -3.39 14.08
N ILE A 44 2.46 -3.56 14.03
CA ILE A 44 3.10 -4.87 14.03
C ILE A 44 3.19 -5.37 15.46
N ASN A 45 2.61 -6.53 15.72
CA ASN A 45 2.78 -7.25 16.98
C ASN A 45 3.81 -8.36 16.76
N GLY A 46 4.91 -8.31 17.51
CA GLY A 46 6.00 -9.28 17.40
C GLY A 46 7.23 -8.73 16.66
N LYS A 47 8.08 -9.64 16.21
CA LYS A 47 9.34 -9.29 15.53
C LYS A 47 9.10 -9.15 14.03
N ILE A 48 9.55 -8.04 13.45
CA ILE A 48 9.59 -7.84 12.00
C ILE A 48 11.03 -7.85 11.51
N GLY A 49 11.27 -8.56 10.42
CA GLY A 49 12.55 -8.51 9.70
C GLY A 49 12.48 -7.46 8.61
N TRP A 50 13.02 -6.28 8.85
CA TRP A 50 13.20 -5.29 7.78
C TRP A 50 14.39 -5.70 6.90
N ILE A 51 14.17 -5.79 5.60
CA ILE A 51 15.19 -6.22 4.63
C ILE A 51 15.26 -5.26 3.45
N GLU A 52 16.47 -5.06 2.92
CA GLU A 52 16.63 -4.46 1.60
C GLU A 52 16.33 -5.51 0.54
N VAL A 53 15.46 -5.17 -0.40
CA VAL A 53 15.06 -6.04 -1.50
C VAL A 53 15.58 -5.46 -2.82
N LYS A 54 15.49 -6.22 -3.92
CA LYS A 54 16.05 -5.83 -5.22
C LYS A 54 15.63 -4.42 -5.68
N ILE A 55 14.45 -3.94 -5.29
CA ILE A 55 14.00 -2.56 -5.49
C ILE A 55 13.37 -2.05 -4.18
N GLY A 56 14.05 -1.12 -3.51
CA GLY A 56 13.55 -0.49 -2.29
C GLY A 56 13.71 -1.35 -1.04
N ARG A 57 12.71 -1.29 -0.16
CA ARG A 57 12.70 -1.99 1.14
C ARG A 57 11.45 -2.85 1.26
N GLY A 58 11.55 -3.90 2.07
CA GLY A 58 10.42 -4.78 2.37
C GLY A 58 10.55 -5.38 3.76
N SER A 59 9.54 -6.17 4.13
CA SER A 59 9.52 -6.91 5.38
C SER A 59 9.47 -8.42 5.14
N GLN A 60 10.33 -9.17 5.83
CA GLN A 60 10.25 -10.62 5.93
C GLN A 60 9.34 -11.00 7.11
N LEU A 61 8.29 -11.75 6.78
CA LEU A 61 7.39 -12.37 7.75
C LEU A 61 7.81 -13.84 7.89
N ASP A 62 8.14 -14.28 9.10
CA ASP A 62 8.64 -15.64 9.36
C ASP A 62 7.51 -16.67 9.56
N GLY A 63 6.25 -16.22 9.54
CA GLY A 63 5.06 -17.06 9.61
C GLY A 63 4.85 -17.72 10.97
N LYS A 64 5.56 -17.28 12.02
CA LYS A 64 5.41 -17.82 13.37
C LYS A 64 4.43 -16.97 14.15
N THR A 65 3.55 -17.66 14.89
CA THR A 65 2.56 -17.04 15.78
C THR A 65 3.12 -16.89 17.19
#